data_AF-A0A9D9ZES6-F1
#
_entry.id   AF-A0A9D9ZES6-F1
#
_cell.length_a   1.000
_cell.length_b   1.000
_cell.length_c   1.000
_cell.angle_alpha   90.00
_cell.angle_beta   90.00
_cell.angle_gamma   90.00
#
_symmetry.space_group_name_H-M   'P 1'
#
loop_
_entity.id
_entity.type
_entity.pdbx_description
1 polymer ?
#
loop_
_entity_poly.entity_id
_entity_poly.type
_entity_poly.pdbx_seq_one_letter_code
_entity_poly.pdbx_strand_id
1 'polypeptide(L)' 'MFKKIVNYCKACYDELAHKTTWPTRAELTHSAMVVLSASLVIAIVVFAMDSVFRFVMSTIYPN' A
#
# COMPACT_ATOMS: atom_id res chain seq x y z
N MET A 1 5.83 -16.62 36.18
CA MET A 1 5.07 -16.50 34.92
C MET A 1 5.56 -15.32 34.07
N PHE A 2 5.58 -14.09 34.61
CA PHE A 2 6.08 -12.88 33.91
C PHE A 2 7.50 -13.00 33.33
N LYS A 3 8.44 -13.64 34.03
CA LYS A 3 9.81 -13.86 33.52
C LYS A 3 9.86 -14.67 32.22
N LYS A 4 8.92 -15.60 31.99
CA LYS A 4 8.84 -16.35 30.72
C LYS A 4 8.40 -15.44 29.58
N ILE A 5 7.34 -14.64 29.78
CA ILE A 5 6.81 -13.73 28.75
C ILE A 5 7.85 -12.69 28.34
N VAL A 6 8.56 -12.10 29.31
CA VAL A 6 9.63 -11.14 29.01
C VAL A 6 10.76 -11.80 28.22
N ASN A 7 11.15 -13.03 28.58
CA ASN A 7 12.19 -13.77 27.87
C ASN A 7 11.73 -14.20 26.46
N TYR A 8 10.46 -14.55 26.28
CA TYR A 8 9.85 -14.82 24.97
C TYR A 8 9.80 -13.58 24.10
N CYS A 9 9.38 -12.42 24.62
CA CYS A 9 9.42 -11.16 23.86
C CYS A 9 10.86 -10.79 23.45
N LYS A 10 11.83 -11.05 24.33
CA LYS A 10 13.24 -10.77 24.04
C LYS A 10 13.79 -11.72 22.96
N ALA A 11 13.45 -13.01 23.03
CA ALA A 11 13.78 -14.00 22.00
C ALA A 11 13.11 -13.70 20.66
N CYS A 12 11.83 -13.31 20.66
CA CYS A 12 11.14 -12.85 19.46
C CYS A 12 11.80 -11.60 18.87
N TYR A 13 12.25 -10.64 19.70
CA TYR A 13 12.94 -9.45 19.22
C TYR A 13 14.30 -9.78 18.59
N ASP A 14 15.07 -10.67 19.21
CA ASP A 14 16.33 -11.15 18.64
C ASP A 14 16.09 -11.93 17.34
N GLU A 15 15.03 -12.74 17.22
CA GLU A 15 14.67 -13.42 15.98
C GLU A 15 14.20 -12.44 14.88
N LEU A 16 13.34 -11.49 15.22
CA LEU A 16 12.86 -10.47 14.27
C LEU A 16 13.99 -9.54 13.79
N ALA A 17 15.03 -9.34 14.60
CA ALA A 17 16.18 -8.50 14.28
C ALA A 17 17.31 -9.25 13.55
N HIS A 18 17.61 -10.50 13.91
CA HIS A 18 18.72 -11.28 13.34
C HIS A 18 18.31 -12.31 12.28
N LYS A 19 17.06 -12.77 12.24
CA LYS A 19 16.56 -13.83 11.33
C LYS A 19 15.59 -13.36 10.27
N THR A 20 15.24 -12.07 10.26
CA THR A 20 14.49 -11.46 9.16
C THR A 20 15.38 -10.47 8.45
N THR A 21 15.68 -10.75 7.19
CA THR A 21 16.20 -9.80 6.22
C THR A 21 15.19 -8.67 6.07
N TRP A 22 15.20 -7.72 7.01
CA TRP A 22 14.54 -6.44 6.84
C TRP A 22 15.14 -5.82 5.58
N PRO A 23 14.32 -5.59 4.54
CA PRO A 23 14.82 -4.93 3.36
C PRO A 23 15.34 -3.57 3.79
N THR A 24 16.51 -3.21 3.29
CA THR A 24 17.17 -1.94 3.58
C THR A 24 16.16 -0.82 3.37
N ARG A 25 16.12 0.19 4.25
CA ARG A 25 15.12 1.28 4.24
C ARG A 25 14.91 1.91 2.85
N ALA A 26 15.94 1.88 1.99
CA ALA A 26 15.92 2.31 0.60
C ALA A 26 15.01 1.47 -0.34
N GLU A 27 14.92 0.15 -0.15
CA GLU A 27 14.04 -0.71 -0.95
C GLU A 27 12.57 -0.56 -0.55
N LEU A 28 12.28 -0.32 0.73
CA LEU A 28 10.91 -0.01 1.17
C LEU A 28 10.41 1.29 0.52
N THR A 29 11.26 2.31 0.43
CA THR A 29 10.90 3.56 -0.24
C THR A 29 10.75 3.39 -1.75
N HIS A 30 11.55 2.51 -2.37
CA HIS A 30 11.42 2.19 -3.79
C HIS A 30 10.07 1.50 -4.08
N SER A 31 9.72 0.46 -3.32
CA SER A 31 8.43 -0.22 -3.45
C SER A 31 7.25 0.69 -3.13
N ALA A 32 7.38 1.57 -2.13
CA ALA A 32 6.35 2.56 -1.81
C ALA A 32 6.15 3.58 -2.96
N MET A 33 7.23 4.07 -3.57
CA MET A 33 7.15 4.98 -4.72
C MET A 33 6.49 4.32 -5.93
N VAL A 34 6.79 3.05 -6.20
CA VAL A 34 6.14 2.29 -7.27
C VAL A 34 4.63 2.18 -7.01
N VAL A 35 4.22 1.82 -5.79
CA VAL A 35 2.78 1.72 -5.43
C VAL A 35 2.07 3.08 -5.51
N LEU A 36 2.72 4.16 -5.06
CA LEU A 36 2.19 5.52 -5.19
C LEU A 36 2.02 5.92 -6.67
N SER A 37 2.99 5.60 -7.52
CA SER A 37 2.92 5.88 -8.96
C SER A 37 1.82 5.05 -9.66
N ALA A 38 1.67 3.78 -9.29
CA ALA A 38 0.61 2.91 -9.79
C ALA A 38 -0.79 3.45 -9.38
N SER A 39 -0.93 3.90 -8.13
CA SER A 39 -2.17 4.48 -7.62
C SER A 39 -2.55 5.77 -8.35
N LEU A 40 -1.56 6.60 -8.69
CA LEU A 40 -1.76 7.83 -9.48
C LEU A 40 -2.30 7.51 -10.89
N VAL A 41 -1.75 6.49 -11.56
CA VAL A 41 -2.23 6.07 -12.88
C VAL A 41 -3.67 5.57 -12.80
N ILE A 42 -4.00 4.75 -11.80
CA ILE A 42 -5.37 4.27 -11.57
C ILE A 42 -6.33 5.45 -11.36
N ALA A 43 -5.92 6.46 -10.58
CA ALA A 43 -6.74 7.65 -10.36
C ALA A 43 -7.06 8.42 -11.66
N ILE A 44 -6.09 8.56 -12.57
CA ILE A 44 -6.30 9.21 -13.88
C ILE A 44 -7.28 8.40 -14.74
N VAL A 45 -7.14 7.08 -14.76
CA VAL A 45 -8.02 6.20 -15.54
C VAL A 45 -9.46 6.26 -15.02
N VAL A 46 -9.65 6.21 -13.70
CA VAL A 46 -10.98 6.35 -13.08
C VAL A 46 -11.58 7.72 -13.41
N PHE A 47 -10.80 8.80 -13.30
CA PHE A 47 -11.25 10.16 -13.66
C PHE A 47 -11.72 10.27 -15.12
N ALA A 48 -10.99 9.65 -16.05
CA ALA A 48 -11.39 9.59 -17.45
C ALA A 48 -12.70 8.80 -17.62
N MET A 49 -12.82 7.65 -16.95
CA MET A 49 -14.03 6.81 -17.01
C MET A 49 -15.24 7.55 -16.43
N ASP A 50 -15.11 8.23 -15.29
CA ASP A 50 -16.13 9.08 -14.69
C ASP A 50 -16.56 10.22 -15.64
N SER A 51 -15.61 10.85 -16.33
CA SER A 51 -15.89 11.94 -17.28
C SER A 51 -16.64 11.45 -18.50
N VAL A 52 -16.24 10.30 -19.05
CA VAL A 52 -16.96 9.65 -20.16
C VAL A 52 -18.36 9.28 -19.72
N PHE A 53 -18.52 8.69 -18.53
CA PHE A 53 -19.84 8.29 -18.03
C PHE A 53 -20.77 9.50 -17.84
N ARG A 54 -20.25 10.61 -17.30
CA ARG A 54 -21.01 11.87 -17.18
C ARG A 54 -21.44 12.42 -18.54
N PHE A 55 -20.55 12.40 -19.53
CA PHE A 55 -20.86 12.89 -20.88
C PHE A 55 -21.89 12.00 -21.60
N VAL A 56 -21.73 10.68 -21.48
CA VAL A 56 -22.66 9.67 -22.00
C VAL A 56 -24.03 9.82 -21.34
N MET A 57 -24.09 9.94 -20.00
CA MET A 57 -25.36 10.13 -19.29
C MET A 57 -26.04 11.45 -19.65
N SER A 58 -25.28 12.54 -19.80
CA SER A 58 -25.78 13.84 -20.28
C SER A 58 -26.29 13.80 -21.72
N THR A 59 -25.76 12.91 -22.56
CA THR A 59 -26.15 12.79 -23.98
C THR A 59 -27.33 11.84 -24.18
N ILE A 60 -27.42 10.78 -23.37
CA ILE A 60 -28.48 9.76 -23.45
C ILE A 60 -29.70 10.13 -22.60
N TYR A 61 -29.54 10.97 -21.58
CA TYR A 61 -30.65 11.56 -20.83
C TYR A 61 -30.79 13.07 -21.10
N PRO A 62 -31.08 13.50 -22.33
CA PRO A 62 -31.53 14.85 -22.60
C PRO A 62 -33.02 14.92 -22.26
N ASN A 63 -33.35 14.94 -20.97
CA ASN A 63 -34.68 15.29 -20.47
C ASN A 63 -34.52 16.06 -19.16
#